data_AF-A0A7G1IQD4-F1
#
_entry.id   AF-A0A7G1IQD4-F1
#
_cell.length_a   1.000
_cell.length_b   1.000
_cell.length_c   1.000
_cell.angle_alpha   90.00
_cell.angle_beta   90.00
_cell.angle_gamma   90.00
#
_symmetry.space_group_name_H-M   'P 1'
#
loop_
_entity.id
_entity.type
_entity.pdbx_description
1 polymer ?
#
loop_
_entity_poly.entity_id
_entity_poly.type
_entity_poly.pdbx_seq_one_letter_code
_entity_poly.pdbx_strand_id
1 'polypeptide(L)'
;MSAYFVTDFDSQEAVLEDAVILLHQEKISSLPDLLPLLEKVAESGKPLVIIAEDVEGEALATLVVNSIRKTLRAVAVKSPYFGDRRKAFLQDLAAVTGAEVVNPDAGLVLREVGLEVLGSARRVVVSKDETIIVDGGGAPEAVAARVNLLRGEIERSDSDWDREKLGERLAKLAGGVAVIKVGAATETELKERKESVEDAVAAAKAAVEEGIVAGAAPR
;
A
#
# COMPACT_ATOMS: atom_id res chain seq x y z
N MET A 1 10.31 4.73 0.60
CA MET A 1 10.63 3.73 -0.45
C MET A 1 12.02 4.03 -1.04
N SER A 2 12.79 3.04 -1.49
CA SER A 2 14.11 3.26 -2.12
C SER A 2 13.93 3.88 -3.51
N ALA A 3 14.67 4.95 -3.84
CA ALA A 3 14.53 5.68 -5.11
C ALA A 3 14.70 4.80 -6.37
N TYR A 4 15.33 3.63 -6.24
CA TYR A 4 15.50 2.67 -7.33
C TYR A 4 14.25 1.89 -7.72
N PHE A 5 13.15 2.04 -6.97
CA PHE A 5 11.87 1.42 -7.30
C PHE A 5 10.96 2.34 -8.11
N VAL A 6 11.33 3.61 -8.33
CA VAL A 6 10.54 4.58 -9.09
C VAL A 6 10.31 4.08 -10.52
N THR A 7 9.04 4.05 -10.93
CA THR A 7 8.63 3.67 -12.29
C THR A 7 8.15 4.86 -13.10
N ASP A 8 7.60 5.88 -12.43
CA ASP A 8 7.22 7.17 -13.01
C ASP A 8 8.20 8.24 -12.53
N PHE A 9 9.08 8.68 -13.42
CA PHE A 9 10.11 9.67 -13.10
C PHE A 9 9.56 11.10 -13.02
N ASP A 10 8.40 11.38 -13.59
CA ASP A 10 7.76 12.70 -13.51
C ASP A 10 7.16 12.90 -12.12
N SER A 11 6.42 11.90 -11.60
CA SER A 11 5.82 11.96 -10.25
C SER A 11 6.72 11.45 -9.12
N GLN A 12 7.86 10.83 -9.44
CA GLN A 12 8.75 10.15 -8.49
C GLN A 12 8.06 9.03 -7.70
N GLU A 13 7.16 8.28 -8.37
CA GLU A 13 6.38 7.20 -7.76
C GLU A 13 6.68 5.84 -8.41
N ALA A 14 6.42 4.76 -7.66
CA ALA A 14 6.19 3.46 -8.26
C ALA A 14 4.70 3.23 -8.46
N VAL A 15 4.32 2.89 -9.68
CA VAL A 15 2.96 2.54 -10.07
C VAL A 15 2.98 1.11 -10.59
N LEU A 16 2.29 0.22 -9.87
CA LEU A 16 2.18 -1.20 -10.19
C LEU A 16 0.71 -1.52 -10.47
N GLU A 17 0.40 -1.92 -11.71
CA GLU A 17 -0.93 -2.38 -12.12
C GLU A 17 -1.01 -3.92 -12.01
N ASP A 18 -2.17 -4.44 -11.61
CA ASP A 18 -2.44 -5.86 -11.37
C ASP A 18 -1.40 -6.54 -10.46
N ALA A 19 -1.07 -5.87 -9.36
CA ALA A 19 -0.01 -6.28 -8.44
C ALA A 19 -0.46 -7.40 -7.48
N VAL A 20 0.49 -8.28 -7.15
CA VAL A 20 0.38 -9.20 -6.01
C VAL A 20 1.06 -8.61 -4.78
N ILE A 21 0.51 -8.86 -3.60
CA ILE A 21 0.91 -8.20 -2.35
C ILE A 21 1.33 -9.24 -1.32
N LEU A 22 2.60 -9.18 -0.90
CA LEU A 22 3.12 -9.93 0.23
C LEU A 22 3.01 -9.09 1.50
N LEU A 23 2.38 -9.66 2.54
CA LEU A 23 2.36 -9.11 3.89
C LEU A 23 3.23 -9.98 4.79
N HIS A 24 4.30 -9.42 5.35
CA HIS A 24 5.21 -10.14 6.24
C HIS A 24 5.33 -9.42 7.59
N GLN A 25 5.21 -10.16 8.68
CA GLN A 25 5.16 -9.55 10.01
C GLN A 25 6.54 -9.04 10.49
N GLU A 26 7.59 -9.74 10.11
CA GLU A 26 8.97 -9.53 10.57
C GLU A 26 9.84 -8.88 9.50
N LYS A 27 11.14 -8.74 9.78
CA LYS A 27 12.12 -8.20 8.84
C LYS A 27 12.50 -9.23 7.78
N ILE A 28 12.68 -8.77 6.55
CA ILE A 28 13.22 -9.57 5.45
C ILE A 28 14.64 -9.10 5.14
N SER A 29 15.64 -9.87 5.56
CA SER A 29 17.06 -9.60 5.29
C SER A 29 17.73 -10.67 4.44
N SER A 30 17.22 -11.91 4.51
CA SER A 30 17.76 -13.11 3.90
C SER A 30 17.19 -13.33 2.50
N LEU A 31 18.04 -13.30 1.47
CA LEU A 31 17.63 -13.65 0.12
C LEU A 31 17.19 -15.12 0.00
N PRO A 32 17.88 -16.12 0.60
CA PRO A 32 17.42 -17.51 0.53
C PRO A 32 15.99 -17.75 1.01
N ASP A 33 15.51 -16.95 1.98
CA ASP A 33 14.14 -17.07 2.47
C ASP A 33 13.12 -16.45 1.50
N LEU A 34 13.49 -15.39 0.79
CA LEU A 34 12.60 -14.67 -0.13
C LEU A 34 12.63 -15.28 -1.55
N LEU A 35 13.76 -15.86 -1.97
CA LEU A 35 14.00 -16.33 -3.33
C LEU A 35 12.93 -17.30 -3.87
N PRO A 36 12.48 -18.33 -3.12
CA PRO A 36 11.47 -19.27 -3.62
C PRO A 36 10.16 -18.59 -4.02
N LEU A 37 9.79 -17.53 -3.31
CA LEU A 37 8.59 -16.75 -3.63
C LEU A 37 8.83 -15.84 -4.84
N LEU A 38 10.00 -15.20 -4.94
CA LEU A 38 10.34 -14.34 -6.09
C LEU A 38 10.34 -15.10 -7.40
N GLU A 39 10.82 -16.34 -7.42
CA GLU A 39 10.82 -17.20 -8.60
C GLU A 39 9.39 -17.47 -9.08
N LYS A 40 8.49 -17.89 -8.16
CA LYS A 40 7.07 -18.11 -8.47
C LYS A 40 6.37 -16.84 -8.97
N VAL A 41 6.69 -15.68 -8.39
CA VAL A 41 6.09 -14.41 -8.82
C VAL A 41 6.65 -13.99 -10.19
N ALA A 42 7.94 -14.20 -10.45
CA ALA A 42 8.54 -13.93 -11.76
C ALA A 42 7.89 -14.79 -12.86
N GLU A 43 7.61 -16.07 -12.59
CA GLU A 43 6.89 -16.95 -13.50
C GLU A 43 5.46 -16.46 -13.80
N SER A 44 4.79 -15.85 -12.81
CA SER A 44 3.46 -15.27 -12.99
C SER A 44 3.45 -14.00 -13.86
N GLY A 45 4.60 -13.34 -14.03
CA GLY A 45 4.75 -12.07 -14.74
C GLY A 45 4.11 -10.85 -14.04
N LYS A 46 3.49 -11.05 -12.87
CA LYS A 46 2.81 -10.00 -12.11
C LYS A 46 3.80 -9.15 -11.31
N PRO A 47 3.55 -7.85 -11.13
CA PRO A 47 4.34 -7.02 -10.24
C PRO A 47 4.12 -7.39 -8.77
N LEU A 48 5.17 -7.26 -7.94
CA LEU A 48 5.15 -7.61 -6.52
C LEU A 48 5.25 -6.37 -5.63
N VAL A 49 4.38 -6.27 -4.64
CA VAL A 49 4.49 -5.30 -3.54
C VAL A 49 4.80 -6.06 -2.27
N ILE A 50 5.89 -5.71 -1.59
CA ILE A 50 6.30 -6.31 -0.32
C ILE A 50 6.07 -5.29 0.79
N ILE A 51 5.23 -5.65 1.76
CA ILE A 51 4.98 -4.87 2.99
C ILE A 51 5.49 -5.72 4.17
N ALA A 52 6.58 -5.27 4.79
CA ALA A 52 7.23 -5.98 5.91
C ALA A 52 7.55 -5.04 7.07
N GLU A 53 8.00 -5.53 8.23
CA GLU A 53 8.59 -4.64 9.26
C GLU A 53 9.71 -3.80 8.64
N ASP A 54 10.62 -4.48 7.97
CA ASP A 54 11.71 -3.88 7.22
C ASP A 54 12.16 -4.82 6.10
N VAL A 55 12.76 -4.26 5.06
CA VAL A 55 13.43 -5.02 4.00
C VAL A 55 14.84 -4.47 3.86
N GLU A 56 15.83 -5.28 4.21
CA GLU A 56 17.22 -4.85 4.35
C GLU A 56 18.21 -5.90 3.79
N GLY A 57 19.51 -5.60 3.86
CA GLY A 57 20.56 -6.54 3.49
C GLY A 57 20.51 -7.00 2.04
N GLU A 58 20.75 -8.31 1.86
CA GLU A 58 20.84 -8.94 0.53
C GLU A 58 19.49 -8.95 -0.19
N ALA A 59 18.39 -9.13 0.55
CA ALA A 59 17.04 -9.10 0.00
C ALA A 59 16.75 -7.75 -0.68
N LEU A 60 17.02 -6.63 0.01
CA LEU A 60 16.81 -5.30 -0.56
C LEU A 60 17.69 -5.05 -1.78
N ALA A 61 18.98 -5.38 -1.69
CA ALA A 61 19.93 -5.19 -2.79
C ALA A 61 19.49 -5.95 -4.05
N THR A 62 19.00 -7.17 -3.88
CA THR A 62 18.51 -8.02 -4.97
C THR A 62 17.24 -7.45 -5.60
N LEU A 63 16.28 -6.98 -4.80
CA LEU A 63 15.06 -6.35 -5.31
C LEU A 63 15.39 -5.09 -6.11
N VAL A 64 16.33 -4.27 -5.64
CA VAL A 64 16.78 -3.06 -6.34
C VAL A 64 17.40 -3.40 -7.69
N VAL A 65 18.32 -4.38 -7.73
CA VAL A 65 18.97 -4.78 -8.98
C VAL A 65 17.96 -5.35 -9.98
N ASN A 66 17.00 -6.15 -9.52
CA ASN A 66 15.97 -6.73 -10.38
C ASN A 66 14.97 -5.68 -10.90
N SER A 67 14.63 -4.68 -10.07
CA SER A 67 13.81 -3.53 -10.48
C SER A 67 14.50 -2.76 -11.61
N ILE A 68 15.80 -2.44 -11.46
CA ILE A 68 16.58 -1.72 -12.47
C ILE A 68 16.69 -2.53 -13.78
N ARG A 69 16.91 -3.84 -13.68
CA ARG A 69 17.01 -4.74 -14.85
C ARG A 69 15.64 -5.06 -15.47
N LYS A 70 14.54 -4.66 -14.83
CA LYS A 70 13.16 -4.97 -15.21
C LYS A 70 12.86 -6.47 -15.32
N THR A 71 13.70 -7.32 -14.70
CA THR A 71 13.50 -8.78 -14.66
C THR A 71 12.35 -9.14 -13.74
N LEU A 72 12.22 -8.40 -12.63
CA LEU A 72 11.11 -8.49 -11.69
C LEU A 72 10.67 -7.07 -11.33
N ARG A 73 9.40 -6.77 -11.56
CA ARG A 73 8.80 -5.50 -11.15
C ARG A 73 8.38 -5.63 -9.69
N ALA A 74 9.21 -5.17 -8.77
CA ALA A 74 8.92 -5.27 -7.34
C ALA A 74 9.16 -3.94 -6.62
N VAL A 75 8.33 -3.65 -5.62
CA VAL A 75 8.53 -2.54 -4.68
C VAL A 75 8.46 -3.06 -3.25
N ALA A 76 9.40 -2.63 -2.42
CA ALA A 76 9.41 -2.92 -0.99
C ALA A 76 9.10 -1.66 -0.18
N VAL A 77 8.15 -1.77 0.73
CA VAL A 77 7.76 -0.71 1.66
C VAL A 77 7.74 -1.25 3.09
N LYS A 78 8.08 -0.37 4.04
CA LYS A 78 7.94 -0.69 5.46
C LYS A 78 6.47 -0.58 5.86
N SER A 79 6.00 -1.52 6.65
CA SER A 79 4.69 -1.42 7.28
C SER A 79 4.67 -0.22 8.22
N PRO A 80 3.57 0.54 8.27
CA PRO A 80 3.42 1.58 9.28
C PRO A 80 3.25 0.94 10.66
N TYR A 81 3.43 1.76 11.70
CA TYR A 81 3.32 1.38 13.11
C TYR A 81 4.39 0.37 13.57
N PHE A 82 4.38 0.06 14.87
CA PHE A 82 5.29 -0.89 15.52
C PHE A 82 4.52 -1.79 16.49
N GLY A 83 5.12 -2.91 16.88
CA GLY A 83 4.55 -3.86 17.85
C GLY A 83 3.16 -4.36 17.44
N ASP A 84 2.27 -4.50 18.42
CA ASP A 84 0.92 -5.06 18.19
C ASP A 84 0.07 -4.22 17.24
N ARG A 85 0.31 -2.92 17.16
CA ARG A 85 -0.39 -2.04 16.21
C ARG A 85 -0.02 -2.36 14.77
N ARG A 86 1.25 -2.68 14.51
CA ARG A 86 1.69 -3.13 13.19
C ARG A 86 1.02 -4.46 12.83
N LYS A 87 1.01 -5.42 13.76
CA LYS A 87 0.36 -6.71 13.57
C LYS A 87 -1.13 -6.53 13.24
N ALA A 88 -1.84 -5.71 14.02
CA ALA A 88 -3.24 -5.41 13.77
C ALA A 88 -3.46 -4.69 12.43
N PHE A 89 -2.57 -3.78 12.03
CA PHE A 89 -2.66 -3.10 10.75
C PHE A 89 -2.38 -4.01 9.55
N LEU A 90 -1.43 -4.95 9.65
CA LEU A 90 -1.21 -5.96 8.62
C LEU A 90 -2.44 -6.85 8.43
N GLN A 91 -3.19 -7.13 9.49
CA GLN A 91 -4.47 -7.84 9.39
C GLN A 91 -5.56 -7.00 8.70
N ASP A 92 -5.53 -5.67 8.83
CA ASP A 92 -6.42 -4.78 8.08
C ASP A 92 -6.10 -4.85 6.58
N LEU A 93 -4.81 -4.79 6.24
CA LEU A 93 -4.34 -4.93 4.85
C LEU A 93 -4.65 -6.31 4.27
N ALA A 94 -4.53 -7.37 5.07
CA ALA A 94 -4.91 -8.72 4.67
C ALA A 94 -6.39 -8.79 4.29
N ALA A 95 -7.27 -8.20 5.09
CA ALA A 95 -8.70 -8.15 4.79
C ALA A 95 -9.00 -7.37 3.48
N VAL A 96 -8.29 -6.27 3.22
CA VAL A 96 -8.48 -5.44 2.01
C VAL A 96 -7.92 -6.12 0.76
N THR A 97 -6.78 -6.79 0.86
CA THR A 97 -6.05 -7.33 -0.30
C THR A 97 -6.35 -8.80 -0.56
N GLY A 98 -6.95 -9.51 0.40
CA GLY A 98 -7.13 -10.96 0.37
C GLY A 98 -5.86 -11.75 0.68
N ALA A 99 -4.79 -11.08 1.15
CA ALA A 99 -3.54 -11.73 1.53
C ALA A 99 -3.67 -12.50 2.85
N GLU A 100 -2.79 -13.48 3.06
CA GLU A 100 -2.50 -14.05 4.36
C GLU A 100 -1.20 -13.43 4.91
N VAL A 101 -1.20 -13.00 6.17
CA VAL A 101 0.00 -12.41 6.78
C VAL A 101 0.99 -13.51 7.12
N VAL A 102 2.15 -13.50 6.48
CA VAL A 102 3.25 -14.42 6.76
C VAL A 102 3.84 -14.08 8.13
N ASN A 103 3.57 -14.95 9.10
CA ASN A 103 4.00 -14.81 10.49
C ASN A 103 4.89 -16.00 10.91
N PRO A 104 6.23 -15.82 10.93
CA PRO A 104 7.16 -16.86 11.39
C PRO A 104 6.89 -17.34 12.82
N ASP A 105 6.40 -16.47 13.71
CA ASP A 105 6.09 -16.83 15.10
C ASP A 105 4.93 -17.83 15.19
N ALA A 106 4.03 -17.83 14.19
CA ALA A 106 2.92 -18.76 14.07
C ALA A 106 3.25 -20.00 13.22
N GLY A 107 4.51 -20.15 12.80
CA GLY A 107 4.99 -21.27 11.99
C GLY A 107 4.84 -21.10 10.48
N LEU A 108 4.31 -19.97 9.99
CA LEU A 108 4.19 -19.69 8.56
C LEU A 108 5.47 -18.98 8.07
N VAL A 109 6.42 -19.76 7.55
CA VAL A 109 7.76 -19.28 7.18
C VAL A 109 7.81 -18.85 5.71
N LEU A 110 8.44 -17.70 5.43
CA LEU A 110 8.50 -17.09 4.09
C LEU A 110 9.05 -18.01 2.99
N ARG A 111 10.02 -18.86 3.31
CA ARG A 111 10.61 -19.79 2.33
C ARG A 111 9.67 -20.92 1.90
N GLU A 112 8.62 -21.19 2.68
CA GLU A 112 7.71 -22.33 2.51
C GLU A 112 6.38 -21.92 1.86
N VAL A 113 6.07 -20.61 1.85
CA VAL A 113 4.84 -20.10 1.23
C VAL A 113 4.92 -20.04 -0.30
N GLY A 114 3.76 -20.10 -0.95
CA GLY A 114 3.60 -19.90 -2.38
C GLY A 114 2.76 -18.68 -2.72
N LEU A 115 2.13 -18.71 -3.89
CA LEU A 115 1.32 -17.60 -4.39
C LEU A 115 -0.02 -17.48 -3.66
N GLU A 116 -0.44 -18.54 -2.96
CA GLU A 116 -1.70 -18.63 -2.23
C GLU A 116 -1.81 -17.67 -1.05
N VAL A 117 -0.68 -17.26 -0.44
CA VAL A 117 -0.68 -16.28 0.66
C VAL A 117 -0.69 -14.84 0.16
N LEU A 118 -0.46 -14.62 -1.15
CA LEU A 118 -0.37 -13.28 -1.70
C LEU A 118 -1.77 -12.69 -1.90
N GLY A 119 -1.91 -11.44 -1.48
CA GLY A 119 -3.07 -10.64 -1.85
C GLY A 119 -2.94 -10.10 -3.26
N SER A 120 -3.96 -9.36 -3.68
CA SER A 120 -3.95 -8.66 -4.96
C SER A 120 -4.55 -7.27 -4.85
N ALA A 121 -4.19 -6.40 -5.79
CA ALA A 121 -4.85 -5.12 -6.00
C ALA A 121 -4.78 -4.74 -7.48
N ARG A 122 -5.79 -4.01 -7.96
CA ARG A 122 -5.78 -3.50 -9.34
C ARG A 122 -4.62 -2.54 -9.57
N ARG A 123 -4.35 -1.65 -8.61
CA ARG A 123 -3.26 -0.69 -8.71
C ARG A 123 -2.68 -0.38 -7.34
N VAL A 124 -1.36 -0.32 -7.27
CA VAL A 124 -0.63 0.16 -6.09
C VAL A 124 0.27 1.32 -6.51
N VAL A 125 0.13 2.44 -5.81
CA VAL A 125 0.97 3.63 -5.98
C VAL A 125 1.80 3.81 -4.73
N VAL A 126 3.11 3.91 -4.88
CA VAL A 126 4.06 4.08 -3.77
C VAL A 126 4.87 5.33 -4.02
N SER A 127 4.77 6.29 -3.12
CA SER A 127 5.62 7.48 -3.09
C SER A 127 6.66 7.36 -1.97
N LYS A 128 7.38 8.46 -1.71
CA LYS A 128 8.31 8.53 -0.58
C LYS A 128 7.59 8.37 0.76
N ASP A 129 6.42 8.98 0.89
CA ASP A 129 5.74 9.22 2.16
C ASP A 129 4.45 8.38 2.31
N GLU A 130 3.85 7.93 1.21
CA GLU A 130 2.60 7.16 1.24
C GLU A 130 2.58 5.94 0.31
N THR A 131 1.65 5.04 0.60
CA THR A 131 1.35 3.87 -0.23
C THR A 131 -0.15 3.73 -0.34
N ILE A 132 -0.66 3.78 -1.56
CA ILE A 132 -2.08 3.77 -1.88
C ILE A 132 -2.38 2.47 -2.62
N ILE A 133 -3.29 1.68 -2.06
CA ILE A 133 -3.78 0.43 -2.65
C ILE A 133 -5.19 0.71 -3.18
N VAL A 134 -5.38 0.54 -4.48
CA VAL A 134 -6.64 0.79 -5.19
C VAL A 134 -7.25 -0.53 -5.62
N ASP A 135 -8.53 -0.74 -5.27
CA ASP A 135 -9.30 -1.95 -5.56
C ASP A 135 -8.54 -3.23 -5.15
N GLY A 136 -8.39 -3.43 -3.84
CA GLY A 136 -7.83 -4.66 -3.27
C GLY A 136 -8.73 -5.87 -3.53
N GLY A 137 -8.13 -7.05 -3.72
CA GLY A 137 -8.82 -8.30 -4.05
C GLY A 137 -9.48 -9.01 -2.87
N GLY A 138 -9.57 -8.37 -1.71
CA GLY A 138 -10.23 -8.93 -0.52
C GLY A 138 -11.74 -9.02 -0.70
N ALA A 139 -12.34 -10.06 -0.10
CA ALA A 139 -13.79 -10.23 -0.12
C ALA A 139 -14.49 -9.08 0.65
N PRO A 140 -15.58 -8.49 0.12
CA PRO A 140 -16.33 -7.43 0.80
C PRO A 140 -16.76 -7.83 2.22
N GLU A 141 -17.07 -9.12 2.43
CA GLU A 141 -17.45 -9.68 3.73
C GLU A 141 -16.29 -9.67 4.72
N ALA A 142 -15.06 -9.92 4.26
CA ALA A 142 -13.87 -9.87 5.11
C ALA A 142 -13.58 -8.44 5.58
N VAL A 143 -13.69 -7.46 4.68
CA VAL A 143 -13.56 -6.03 5.01
C VAL A 143 -14.67 -5.59 5.98
N ALA A 144 -15.93 -5.99 5.72
CA ALA A 144 -17.06 -5.66 6.59
C ALA A 144 -16.91 -6.28 8.00
N ALA A 145 -16.46 -7.54 8.08
CA ALA A 145 -16.15 -8.19 9.35
C ALA A 145 -15.06 -7.42 10.12
N ARG A 146 -14.01 -6.97 9.41
CA ARG A 146 -12.94 -6.18 10.02
C ARG A 146 -13.41 -4.82 10.52
N VAL A 147 -14.24 -4.13 9.75
CA VAL A 147 -14.89 -2.87 10.15
C VAL A 147 -15.74 -3.04 11.41
N ASN A 148 -16.53 -4.11 11.48
CA ASN A 148 -17.37 -4.38 12.65
C ASN A 148 -16.55 -4.74 13.90
N LEU A 149 -15.45 -5.48 13.73
CA LEU A 149 -14.52 -5.78 14.81
C LEU A 149 -13.99 -4.47 15.43
N LEU A 150 -13.48 -3.55 14.60
CA LEU A 150 -12.94 -2.27 15.05
C LEU A 150 -13.99 -1.40 15.75
N ARG A 151 -15.23 -1.36 15.24
CA ARG A 151 -16.34 -0.67 15.91
C ARG A 151 -16.58 -1.20 17.32
N GLY A 152 -16.64 -2.53 17.47
CA GLY A 152 -16.81 -3.16 18.78
C GLY A 152 -15.61 -2.98 19.71
N GLU A 153 -14.39 -2.85 19.19
CA GLU A 153 -13.20 -2.48 19.99
C GLU A 153 -13.27 -1.03 20.48
N ILE A 154 -13.70 -0.10 19.62
CA ILE A 154 -13.89 1.32 19.99
C ILE A 154 -14.91 1.45 21.12
N GLU A 155 -16.05 0.77 21.02
CA GLU A 155 -17.12 0.85 22.02
C GLU A 155 -16.71 0.30 23.39
N ARG A 156 -15.84 -0.70 23.41
CA ARG A 156 -15.35 -1.34 24.65
C ARG A 156 -14.14 -0.63 25.26
N SER A 157 -13.49 0.26 24.51
CA SER A 157 -12.31 0.97 24.97
C SER A 157 -12.67 2.12 25.91
N ASP A 158 -12.13 2.07 27.12
CA ASP A 158 -12.22 3.15 28.12
C ASP A 158 -11.21 4.28 27.83
N SER A 159 -10.11 3.97 27.17
CA SER A 159 -9.07 4.91 26.73
C SER A 159 -9.53 5.76 25.52
N ASP A 160 -9.54 7.09 25.70
CA ASP A 160 -9.81 8.05 24.61
C ASP A 160 -8.77 7.94 23.49
N TRP A 161 -7.51 7.71 23.85
CA TRP A 161 -6.41 7.56 22.90
C TRP A 161 -6.55 6.30 22.04
N ASP A 162 -7.01 5.18 22.60
CA ASP A 162 -7.26 3.97 21.82
C ASP A 162 -8.49 4.12 20.93
N ARG A 163 -9.55 4.80 21.41
CA ARG A 163 -10.72 5.14 20.58
C ARG A 163 -10.33 5.97 19.38
N GLU A 164 -9.48 6.99 19.55
CA GLU A 164 -8.95 7.82 18.46
C GLU A 164 -8.18 6.96 17.44
N LYS A 165 -7.23 6.13 17.90
CA LYS A 165 -6.37 5.34 17.01
C LYS A 165 -7.08 4.21 16.30
N LEU A 166 -8.06 3.59 16.95
CA LEU A 166 -8.97 2.64 16.30
C LEU A 166 -9.87 3.35 15.28
N GLY A 167 -10.31 4.58 15.59
CA GLY A 167 -11.07 5.43 14.68
C GLY A 167 -10.30 5.76 13.39
N GLU A 168 -9.02 6.09 13.48
CA GLU A 168 -8.16 6.31 12.30
C GLU A 168 -8.09 5.07 11.40
N ARG A 169 -7.92 3.88 11.99
CA ARG A 169 -7.88 2.61 11.24
C ARG A 169 -9.23 2.30 10.59
N LEU A 170 -10.32 2.48 11.35
CA LEU A 170 -11.68 2.31 10.86
C LEU A 170 -11.97 3.24 9.68
N ALA A 171 -11.56 4.51 9.76
CA ALA A 171 -11.75 5.48 8.70
C ALA A 171 -11.02 5.07 7.42
N LYS A 172 -9.78 4.55 7.52
CA LYS A 172 -9.03 4.03 6.36
C LYS A 172 -9.72 2.83 5.71
N LEU A 173 -10.28 1.93 6.50
CA LEU A 173 -10.98 0.74 5.99
C LEU A 173 -12.35 1.06 5.39
N ALA A 174 -13.12 1.93 6.05
CA ALA A 174 -14.49 2.27 5.64
C ALA A 174 -14.53 3.34 4.54
N GLY A 175 -13.55 4.24 4.50
CA GLY A 175 -13.51 5.36 3.56
C GLY A 175 -13.18 4.96 2.12
N GLY A 176 -12.47 3.83 1.94
CA GLY A 176 -12.09 3.34 0.62
C GLY A 176 -11.19 4.30 -0.16
N VAL A 177 -11.10 4.11 -1.47
CA VAL A 177 -10.32 4.97 -2.38
C VAL A 177 -11.19 5.41 -3.55
N ALA A 178 -11.29 6.72 -3.76
CA ALA A 178 -11.97 7.29 -4.92
C ALA A 178 -11.01 7.41 -6.10
N VAL A 179 -11.41 6.95 -7.28
CA VAL A 179 -10.62 7.05 -8.52
C VAL A 179 -11.27 8.04 -9.47
N ILE A 180 -10.55 9.13 -9.78
CA ILE A 180 -10.97 10.13 -10.76
C ILE A 180 -10.33 9.79 -12.11
N LYS A 181 -11.16 9.50 -13.13
CA LYS A 181 -10.69 9.24 -14.50
C LYS A 181 -10.84 10.50 -15.34
N VAL A 182 -9.72 11.08 -15.75
CA VAL A 182 -9.68 12.24 -16.63
C VAL A 182 -9.57 11.78 -18.08
N GLY A 183 -10.39 12.35 -18.96
CA GLY A 183 -10.36 12.09 -20.40
C GLY A 183 -10.08 13.35 -21.20
N ALA A 184 -9.36 13.19 -22.31
CA ALA A 184 -9.07 14.24 -23.28
C ALA A 184 -8.98 13.65 -24.70
N ALA A 185 -8.99 14.51 -25.72
CA ALA A 185 -8.96 14.09 -27.12
C ALA A 185 -7.52 13.78 -27.60
N THR A 186 -6.52 14.42 -27.01
CA THR A 186 -5.10 14.22 -27.31
C THR A 186 -4.29 13.94 -26.04
N GLU A 187 -3.09 13.36 -26.20
CA GLU A 187 -2.20 13.04 -25.08
C GLU A 187 -1.72 14.28 -24.33
N THR A 188 -1.46 15.38 -25.05
CA THR A 188 -1.03 16.65 -24.44
C THR A 188 -2.13 17.26 -23.56
N GLU A 189 -3.37 17.30 -24.07
CA GLU A 189 -4.53 17.77 -23.29
C GLU A 189 -4.83 16.86 -22.11
N LEU A 190 -4.59 15.55 -22.25
CA LEU A 190 -4.77 14.60 -21.16
C LEU A 190 -3.82 14.93 -20.00
N LYS A 191 -2.55 15.21 -20.31
CA LYS A 191 -1.55 15.58 -19.29
C LYS A 191 -1.91 16.89 -18.61
N GLU A 192 -2.23 17.94 -19.36
CA GLU A 192 -2.61 19.25 -18.81
C GLU A 192 -3.86 19.17 -17.94
N ARG A 193 -4.87 18.42 -18.39
CA ARG A 193 -6.13 18.24 -17.65
C ARG A 193 -5.94 17.38 -16.42
N LYS A 194 -5.06 16.37 -16.47
CA LYS A 194 -4.68 15.56 -15.31
C LYS A 194 -4.02 16.45 -14.25
N GLU A 195 -2.99 17.21 -14.61
CA GLU A 195 -2.28 18.12 -13.71
C GLU A 195 -3.24 19.13 -13.07
N SER A 196 -4.13 19.73 -13.87
CA SER A 196 -5.15 20.66 -13.38
C SER A 196 -6.10 20.03 -12.34
N VAL A 197 -6.48 18.77 -12.54
CA VAL A 197 -7.35 18.04 -11.60
C VAL A 197 -6.59 17.66 -10.34
N GLU A 198 -5.33 17.24 -10.45
CA GLU A 198 -4.47 16.93 -9.31
C GLU A 198 -4.28 18.17 -8.43
N ASP A 199 -3.98 19.32 -9.02
CA ASP A 199 -3.87 20.61 -8.32
C ASP A 199 -5.17 21.00 -7.62
N ALA A 200 -6.32 20.85 -8.29
CA ALA A 200 -7.61 21.15 -7.72
C ALA A 200 -7.94 20.26 -6.51
N VAL A 201 -7.62 18.96 -6.59
CA VAL A 201 -7.81 18.01 -5.48
C VAL A 201 -6.88 18.34 -4.32
N ALA A 202 -5.62 18.66 -4.59
CA ALA A 202 -4.65 19.05 -3.55
C ALA A 202 -5.09 20.34 -2.84
N ALA A 203 -5.50 21.35 -3.59
CA ALA A 203 -6.01 22.61 -3.04
C ALA A 203 -7.27 22.40 -2.19
N ALA A 204 -8.21 21.55 -2.64
CA ALA A 204 -9.40 21.23 -1.88
C ALA A 204 -9.07 20.49 -0.57
N LYS A 205 -8.12 19.56 -0.58
CA LYS A 205 -7.65 18.88 0.64
C LYS A 205 -7.04 19.86 1.63
N ALA A 206 -6.11 20.71 1.17
CA ALA A 206 -5.47 21.73 2.01
C ALA A 206 -6.51 22.69 2.60
N ALA A 207 -7.51 23.11 1.81
CA ALA A 207 -8.60 23.96 2.28
C ALA A 207 -9.47 23.31 3.37
N VAL A 208 -9.67 21.99 3.30
CA VAL A 208 -10.42 21.24 4.34
C VAL A 208 -9.60 21.09 5.62
N GLU A 209 -8.29 20.89 5.50
CA GLU A 209 -7.39 20.68 6.64
C GLU A 209 -7.03 21.99 7.37
N GLU A 210 -6.69 23.04 6.62
CA GLU A 210 -6.16 24.30 7.17
C GLU A 210 -7.19 25.43 7.16
N GLY A 211 -8.34 25.22 6.52
CA GLY A 211 -9.35 26.25 6.28
C GLY A 211 -9.03 27.13 5.06
N ILE A 212 -9.87 28.13 4.81
CA ILE A 212 -9.74 29.03 3.66
C ILE A 212 -9.55 30.47 4.11
N VAL A 213 -8.74 31.22 3.36
CA VAL A 213 -8.60 32.67 3.49
C VAL A 213 -8.98 33.34 2.17
N ALA A 214 -9.31 34.63 2.21
CA ALA A 214 -9.55 35.40 1.00
C ALA A 214 -8.29 35.39 0.13
N GLY A 215 -8.44 34.98 -1.14
CA GLY A 215 -7.35 34.99 -2.12
C GLY A 215 -6.85 36.41 -2.40
N ALA A 216 -5.74 36.51 -3.14
CA ALA A 216 -5.17 37.80 -3.54
C ALA A 216 -6.26 38.67 -4.21
N ALA A 217 -6.57 39.82 -3.60
CA ALA A 217 -7.52 40.78 -4.14
C ALA A 217 -7.08 41.20 -5.56
N PRO A 218 -8.00 41.36 -6.52
CA PRO A 218 -7.63 41.82 -7.85
C PRO A 218 -7.03 43.22 -7.73
N ARG A 219 -5.78 43.37 -8.21
CA ARG A 219 -5.25 44.65 -8.65
C ARG A 219 -5.48 44.80 -10.14
#